data_AF-A0AAV4K8U2-F1
#
_entry.id   AF-A0AAV4K8U2-F1
#
_cell.length_a   1.000
_cell.length_b   1.000
_cell.length_c   1.000
_cell.angle_alpha   90.00
_cell.angle_beta   90.00
_cell.angle_gamma   90.00
#
_symmetry.space_group_name_H-M   'P 1'
#
loop_
_entity.id
_entity.type
_entity.pdbx_description
1 polymer ?
#
loop_
_entity_poly.entity_id
_entity_poly.type
_entity_poly.pdbx_seq_one_letter_code
_entity_poly.pdbx_strand_id
1 'polypeptide(L)'
;MVVNTKTVGDLPAVAALAETLGARELLLLPEESTVGRAGIGADTLELLKMWVETYRGPVPLTMGESRAASFPICRALPKERPLDSYVHINAAGELLPTSFSPLGVTLGEGTFYSALRKLQLQSKGESQ
;
A
#
# COMPACT_ATOMS: atom_id res chain seq x y z
N MET A 1 -3.47 -6.75 -7.23
CA MET A 1 -4.64 -7.34 -6.55
C MET A 1 -4.56 -7.06 -5.06
N VAL A 2 -5.71 -6.90 -4.41
CA VAL A 2 -5.78 -6.83 -2.95
C VAL A 2 -5.72 -8.23 -2.36
N VAL A 3 -4.87 -8.44 -1.36
CA VAL A 3 -4.69 -9.72 -0.67
C VAL A 3 -5.30 -9.64 0.72
N ASN A 4 -6.31 -10.46 0.96
CA ASN A 4 -6.93 -10.68 2.27
C ASN A 4 -7.32 -12.15 2.41
N THR A 5 -7.98 -12.50 3.52
CA THR A 5 -8.36 -13.89 3.82
C THR A 5 -9.24 -14.53 2.74
N LYS A 6 -9.98 -13.74 1.97
CA LYS A 6 -10.83 -14.25 0.88
C LYS A 6 -10.08 -14.44 -0.42
N THR A 7 -9.02 -13.66 -0.67
CA THR A 7 -8.34 -13.62 -1.98
C THR A 7 -6.96 -14.29 -1.98
N VAL A 8 -6.39 -14.59 -0.81
CA VAL A 8 -5.07 -15.24 -0.71
C VAL A 8 -5.04 -16.62 -1.40
N GLY A 9 -6.16 -17.35 -1.40
CA GLY A 9 -6.28 -18.64 -2.09
C GLY A 9 -6.28 -18.53 -3.62
N ASP A 10 -6.58 -17.36 -4.17
CA ASP A 10 -6.70 -17.13 -5.61
C ASP A 10 -5.35 -16.78 -6.27
N LEU A 11 -4.30 -16.55 -5.47
CA LEU A 11 -2.98 -16.12 -5.95
C LEU A 11 -2.44 -16.98 -7.11
N PRO A 12 -2.52 -18.33 -7.08
CA PRO A 12 -2.09 -19.15 -8.22
C PRO A 12 -2.89 -18.88 -9.49
N ALA A 13 -4.22 -18.76 -9.39
CA ALA A 13 -5.09 -18.52 -10.54
C ALA A 13 -4.87 -17.12 -11.13
N VAL A 14 -4.69 -16.12 -10.27
CA VAL A 14 -4.38 -14.75 -10.69
C VAL A 14 -3.02 -14.67 -11.37
N ALA A 15 -2.01 -15.38 -10.88
CA ALA A 15 -0.70 -15.43 -11.51
C ALA A 15 -0.74 -16.09 -12.90
N ALA A 16 -1.49 -17.20 -13.05
CA ALA A 16 -1.70 -17.84 -14.34
C ALA A 16 -2.46 -16.93 -15.33
N LEU A 17 -3.45 -16.18 -14.83
CA LEU A 17 -4.16 -15.18 -15.63
C LEU A 17 -3.22 -14.05 -16.06
N ALA A 18 -2.39 -13.54 -15.14
CA ALA A 18 -1.42 -12.49 -15.44
C ALA A 18 -0.43 -12.93 -16.52
N GLU A 19 0.04 -14.18 -16.47
CA GLU A 19 0.88 -14.78 -17.52
C GLU A 19 0.14 -14.86 -18.85
N THR A 20 -1.09 -15.36 -18.85
CA THR A 20 -1.93 -15.47 -20.05
C THR A 20 -2.15 -14.13 -20.74
N LEU A 21 -2.30 -13.07 -19.94
CA LEU A 21 -2.51 -11.71 -20.43
C LEU A 21 -1.19 -10.99 -20.79
N GLY A 22 -0.03 -11.63 -20.61
CA GLY A 22 1.27 -11.00 -20.84
C GLY A 22 1.54 -9.82 -19.90
N ALA A 23 1.03 -9.88 -18.66
CA ALA A 23 1.24 -8.85 -17.68
C ALA A 23 2.74 -8.68 -17.38
N ARG A 24 3.18 -7.42 -17.31
CA ARG A 24 4.56 -7.09 -16.98
C ARG A 24 4.94 -7.48 -15.56
N GLU A 25 3.99 -7.36 -14.63
CA GLU A 25 4.15 -7.69 -13.23
C GLU A 25 2.79 -7.94 -12.58
N LEU A 26 2.82 -8.63 -11.44
CA LEU A 26 1.68 -8.83 -10.56
C LEU A 26 1.92 -8.07 -9.25
N LEU A 27 1.26 -6.91 -9.13
CA LEU A 27 1.27 -6.12 -7.91
C LEU A 27 0.36 -6.73 -6.84
N LEU A 28 0.93 -7.05 -5.69
CA LEU A 28 0.23 -7.58 -4.52
C LEU A 28 0.05 -6.46 -3.48
N LEU A 29 -1.18 -6.27 -3.02
CA LEU A 29 -1.55 -5.22 -2.06
C LEU A 29 -2.18 -5.88 -0.83
N PRO A 30 -1.41 -6.22 0.21
CA PRO A 30 -1.99 -6.68 1.47
C PRO A 30 -3.02 -5.67 1.98
N GLU A 31 -4.17 -6.16 2.44
CA GLU A 31 -5.23 -5.30 2.93
C GLU A 31 -4.73 -4.44 4.10
N GLU A 32 -4.83 -3.12 3.94
CA GLU A 32 -4.46 -2.16 4.97
C GLU A 32 -5.61 -1.97 5.97
N SER A 33 -5.24 -1.70 7.21
CA SER A 33 -6.20 -1.33 8.25
C SER A 33 -6.78 0.04 7.92
N THR A 34 -8.11 0.16 8.00
CA THR A 34 -8.80 1.44 7.83
C THR A 34 -9.74 1.68 9.01
N VAL A 35 -10.32 2.88 9.09
CA VAL A 35 -11.36 3.17 10.11
C VAL A 35 -12.48 2.12 10.01
N GLY A 36 -12.70 1.39 11.10
CA GLY A 36 -13.73 0.35 11.20
C GLY A 36 -13.42 -0.98 10.51
N ARG A 37 -12.22 -1.18 9.94
CA ARG A 37 -11.83 -2.44 9.29
C ARG A 37 -10.43 -2.87 9.69
N ALA A 38 -10.34 -4.07 10.25
CA ALA A 38 -9.05 -4.72 10.47
C ALA A 38 -8.39 -5.00 9.11
N GLY A 39 -7.10 -4.69 9.00
CA GLY A 39 -6.30 -5.05 7.83
C GLY A 39 -6.07 -6.56 7.74
N ILE A 40 -5.10 -6.95 6.91
CA ILE A 40 -4.74 -8.34 6.70
C ILE A 40 -4.43 -9.06 8.04
N GLY A 41 -5.10 -10.19 8.27
CA GLY A 41 -4.86 -11.02 9.44
C GLY A 41 -3.49 -11.71 9.39
N ALA A 42 -2.93 -12.04 10.57
CA ALA A 42 -1.60 -12.65 10.68
C ALA A 42 -1.47 -13.96 9.88
N ASP A 43 -2.46 -14.85 9.98
CA ASP A 43 -2.47 -16.13 9.26
C ASP A 43 -2.48 -15.93 7.75
N THR A 44 -3.25 -14.95 7.27
CA THR A 44 -3.31 -14.61 5.83
C THR A 44 -1.99 -14.00 5.36
N LEU A 45 -1.36 -13.18 6.19
CA LEU A 45 -0.06 -12.59 5.88
C LEU A 45 1.03 -13.67 5.79
N GLU A 46 0.98 -14.68 6.64
CA GLU A 46 1.93 -15.81 6.61
C GLU A 46 1.72 -16.69 5.37
N LEU A 47 0.48 -16.99 5.01
CA LEU A 47 0.15 -17.66 3.74
C LEU A 47 0.70 -16.90 2.53
N LEU A 48 0.54 -15.58 2.52
CA LEU A 48 1.08 -14.73 1.45
C LEU A 48 2.61 -14.82 1.39
N LYS A 49 3.32 -14.79 2.52
CA LYS A 49 4.79 -14.92 2.56
C LYS A 49 5.25 -16.26 2.00
N MET A 50 4.67 -17.36 2.47
CA MET A 50 5.00 -18.68 1.97
C MET A 50 4.76 -18.81 0.47
N TRP A 51 3.65 -18.25 -0.03
CA TRP A 51 3.36 -18.27 -1.46
C TRP A 51 4.39 -17.46 -2.26
N VAL A 52 4.73 -16.26 -1.80
CA VAL A 52 5.75 -15.41 -2.43
C VAL A 52 7.12 -16.11 -2.48
N GLU A 53 7.54 -16.77 -1.41
CA GLU A 53 8.83 -17.48 -1.33
C GLU A 53 8.90 -18.71 -2.24
N THR A 54 7.77 -19.38 -2.44
CA THR A 54 7.67 -20.59 -3.26
C THR A 54 7.29 -20.29 -4.72
N TYR A 55 6.90 -19.06 -5.04
CA TYR A 55 6.54 -18.66 -6.39
C TYR A 55 7.73 -18.81 -7.36
N ARG A 56 7.49 -19.49 -8.48
CA ARG A 56 8.46 -19.71 -9.57
C ARG A 56 7.88 -19.37 -10.94
N GLY A 57 6.76 -18.65 -10.97
CA GLY A 57 6.11 -18.28 -12.22
C GLY A 57 6.86 -17.18 -12.97
N PRO A 58 6.55 -16.98 -14.26
CA PRO A 58 7.30 -16.09 -15.13
C PRO A 58 6.95 -14.60 -14.95
N VAL A 59 5.82 -14.29 -14.31
CA VAL A 59 5.39 -12.91 -14.07
C VAL A 59 6.05 -12.39 -12.79
N PRO A 60 6.88 -11.34 -12.84
CA PRO A 60 7.47 -10.75 -11.65
C PRO A 60 6.42 -10.32 -10.62
N LEU A 61 6.65 -10.66 -9.36
CA LEU A 61 5.82 -10.19 -8.25
C LEU A 61 6.33 -8.84 -7.75
N THR A 62 5.42 -7.89 -7.53
CA THR A 62 5.70 -6.63 -6.85
C THR A 62 4.82 -6.47 -5.60
N MET A 63 5.29 -5.77 -4.59
CA MET A 63 4.56 -5.54 -3.33
C MET A 63 4.21 -4.08 -3.14
N GLY A 64 3.00 -3.84 -2.64
CA GLY A 64 2.57 -2.56 -2.12
C GLY A 64 3.49 -2.08 -1.01
N GLU A 65 3.75 -0.77 -1.00
CA GLU A 65 4.80 -0.15 -0.21
C GLU A 65 4.70 -0.37 1.29
N SER A 66 3.48 -0.30 1.83
CA SER A 66 3.18 -0.44 3.26
C SER A 66 3.75 -1.71 3.89
N ARG A 67 3.96 -2.76 3.09
CA ARG A 67 4.49 -4.05 3.55
C ARG A 67 5.73 -4.52 2.78
N ALA A 68 6.22 -3.75 1.80
CA ALA A 68 7.30 -4.18 0.92
C ALA A 68 8.62 -4.48 1.63
N ALA A 69 8.88 -3.89 2.81
CA ALA A 69 10.09 -4.19 3.59
C ALA A 69 10.09 -5.60 4.23
N SER A 70 8.92 -6.24 4.35
CA SER A 70 8.75 -7.55 5.00
C SER A 70 8.74 -8.72 4.01
N PHE A 71 8.96 -8.47 2.71
CA PHE A 71 8.90 -9.48 1.66
C PHE A 71 10.13 -9.42 0.76
N PRO A 72 10.60 -10.58 0.24
CA PRO A 72 11.79 -10.67 -0.62
C PRO A 72 11.51 -10.30 -2.10
N ILE A 73 10.56 -9.41 -2.38
CA ILE A 73 10.10 -9.08 -3.75
C ILE A 73 10.32 -7.62 -4.09
N CYS A 74 10.28 -7.33 -5.40
CA CYS A 74 10.51 -5.99 -5.92
C CYS A 74 9.50 -4.99 -5.36
N ARG A 75 10.01 -3.85 -4.87
CA ARG A 75 9.18 -2.66 -4.63
C ARG A 75 8.63 -2.18 -5.96
N ALA A 76 7.33 -1.94 -6.03
CA ALA A 76 6.70 -1.38 -7.23
C ALA A 76 7.27 0.02 -7.58
N LEU A 77 7.67 0.80 -6.56
CA LEU A 77 8.16 2.17 -6.70
C LEU A 77 9.53 2.33 -6.02
N PRO A 78 10.61 1.72 -6.55
CA PRO A 78 11.91 1.65 -5.86
C PRO A 78 12.66 2.99 -5.80
N LYS A 79 12.25 3.99 -6.59
CA LYS A 79 12.87 5.32 -6.67
C LYS A 79 12.11 6.38 -5.88
N GLU A 80 10.98 6.04 -5.29
CA GLU A 80 10.15 6.98 -4.52
C GLU A 80 10.42 6.79 -3.02
N ARG A 81 10.42 7.90 -2.27
CA ARG A 81 10.47 7.86 -0.81
C ARG A 81 9.02 7.87 -0.27
N PRO A 82 8.59 6.82 0.46
CA PRO A 82 7.19 6.44 0.66
C PRO A 82 6.18 7.50 1.10
N LEU A 83 6.59 8.38 2.01
CA LEU A 83 5.69 9.30 2.71
C LEU A 83 6.00 10.77 2.42
N ASP A 84 7.07 11.03 1.68
CA ASP A 84 7.52 12.39 1.33
C ASP A 84 7.31 12.74 -0.16
N SER A 85 6.92 11.76 -0.98
CA SER A 85 6.84 11.91 -2.44
C SER A 85 5.45 12.27 -2.95
N TYR A 86 4.40 11.98 -2.19
CA TYR A 86 3.03 12.34 -2.51
C TYR A 86 2.22 12.61 -1.24
N VAL A 87 1.11 13.32 -1.41
CA VAL A 87 0.08 13.54 -0.38
C VAL A 87 -1.27 13.28 -1.02
N HIS A 88 -2.19 12.75 -0.24
CA HIS A 88 -3.56 12.49 -0.71
C HIS A 88 -4.45 13.71 -0.42
N ILE A 89 -5.29 14.08 -1.39
CA ILE A 89 -6.38 15.05 -1.16
C ILE A 89 -7.68 14.26 -1.23
N ASN A 90 -8.43 14.21 -0.13
CA ASN A 90 -9.72 13.54 -0.15
C ASN A 90 -10.82 14.45 -0.74
N ALA A 91 -12.02 13.90 -0.93
CA ALA A 91 -13.15 14.63 -1.48
C ALA A 91 -13.66 15.78 -0.57
N ALA A 92 -13.28 15.80 0.71
CA ALA A 92 -13.58 16.89 1.63
C ALA A 92 -12.57 18.06 1.53
N GLY A 93 -11.56 17.95 0.66
CA GLY A 93 -10.51 18.95 0.54
C GLY A 93 -9.48 18.89 1.66
N GLU A 94 -9.28 17.73 2.28
CA GLU A 94 -8.28 17.53 3.32
C GLU A 94 -7.01 16.90 2.74
N LEU A 95 -5.86 17.47 3.11
CA LEU A 95 -4.54 16.96 2.80
C LEU A 95 -4.17 15.87 3.81
N LEU A 96 -3.86 14.68 3.33
CA LEU A 96 -3.60 13.48 4.10
C LEU A 96 -2.21 12.91 3.75
N PRO A 97 -1.48 12.30 4.70
CA PRO A 97 -0.20 11.66 4.40
C PRO A 97 -0.36 10.49 3.42
N THR A 98 -1.47 9.75 3.54
CA THR A 98 -1.85 8.67 2.62
C THR A 98 -3.38 8.62 2.47
N SER A 99 -3.90 7.90 1.49
CA SER A 99 -5.35 7.67 1.33
C SER A 99 -5.99 6.85 2.46
N PHE A 100 -5.18 6.22 3.32
CA PHE A 100 -5.65 5.41 4.45
C PHE A 100 -5.53 6.14 5.79
N SER A 101 -4.90 7.32 5.80
CA SER A 101 -4.72 8.10 7.01
C SER A 101 -6.08 8.62 7.51
N PRO A 102 -6.42 8.44 8.79
CA PRO A 102 -7.67 8.95 9.36
C PRO A 102 -7.60 10.44 9.70
N LEU A 103 -6.40 11.02 9.73
CA LEU A 103 -6.13 12.40 10.13
C LEU A 103 -5.48 13.16 9.00
N GLY A 104 -6.03 14.35 8.71
CA GLY A 104 -5.55 15.25 7.67
C GLY A 104 -5.69 16.72 8.05
N VAL A 105 -5.23 17.58 7.14
CA VAL A 105 -5.28 19.04 7.29
C VAL A 105 -6.21 19.61 6.22
N THR A 106 -7.29 20.27 6.64
CA THR A 106 -8.21 20.95 5.71
C THR A 106 -7.48 22.02 4.89
N LEU A 107 -7.66 21.97 3.57
CA LEU A 107 -7.27 23.04 2.65
C LEU A 107 -8.31 24.17 2.78
N GLY A 108 -8.12 25.06 3.76
CA GLY A 108 -8.91 26.30 3.87
C GLY A 108 -8.48 27.35 2.82
N GLU A 109 -8.63 28.64 3.12
CA GLU A 109 -8.19 29.74 2.23
C GLU A 109 -6.65 29.87 2.08
N GLY A 110 -5.88 28.98 2.69
CA GLY A 110 -4.42 28.97 2.63
C GLY A 110 -3.86 28.34 1.36
N THR A 111 -2.55 28.44 1.17
CA THR A 111 -1.87 27.78 0.06
C THR A 111 -1.64 26.29 0.35
N PHE A 112 -1.56 25.48 -0.70
CA PHE A 112 -1.19 24.06 -0.59
C PHE A 112 0.08 23.83 0.24
N TYR A 113 1.08 24.70 0.06
CA TYR A 113 2.34 24.65 0.82
C TYR A 113 2.14 24.84 2.33
N SER A 114 1.20 25.72 2.73
CA SER A 114 0.90 25.96 4.14
C SER A 114 0.24 24.75 4.80
N ALA A 115 -0.64 24.04 4.09
CA ALA A 115 -1.25 22.80 4.56
C ALA A 115 -0.24 21.65 4.63
N LEU A 116 0.63 21.51 3.64
CA LEU A 116 1.70 20.51 3.63
C LEU A 116 2.65 20.69 4.82
N ARG A 117 3.03 21.93 5.15
CA ARG A 117 3.88 22.23 6.31
C ARG A 117 3.21 21.84 7.62
N LYS A 118 1.91 22.12 7.77
CA LYS A 118 1.14 21.72 8.96
C LYS A 118 1.11 20.19 9.09
N LEU A 119 0.89 19.50 7.98
CA LEU A 119 0.85 18.04 7.94
C LEU A 119 2.20 17.42 8.36
N GLN A 120 3.32 17.96 7.87
CA GLN A 120 4.67 17.52 8.25
C GLN A 120 5.03 17.81 9.71
N LEU A 121 4.47 18.87 10.30
CA LEU A 121 4.66 19.18 11.71
C LEU A 121 3.86 18.22 12.61
N GLN A 122 2.65 17.85 12.20
CA GLN A 122 1.83 16.86 12.91
C GLN A 122 2.48 15.48 12.89
N SER A 123 3.01 15.03 11.75
CA SER A 123 3.67 13.71 11.66
C SER A 123 4.95 13.59 12.50
N LYS A 124 5.61 14.71 12.83
CA LYS A 124 6.80 14.73 13.72
C LYS A 124 6.45 14.80 15.21
N GLY A 125 5.26 15.27 15.56
CA GLY A 125 4.79 15.36 16.95
C GLY A 125 4.36 14.03 17.56
N GLU A 126 4.00 13.05 16.73
CA GLU A 126 3.53 11.72 17.17
C GLU A 126 4.67 10.69 17.38
N SER A 127 5.93 11.08 17.17
CA SER A 127 7.12 10.22 17.35
C SER A 127 7.89 10.49 18.66
N GLN A 128 7.25 11.06 19.68
CA GLN A 128 7.83 11.27 21.02
C GLN A 128 7.01 10.59 22.12
#